data_AF-A0A7X0IJ25-F1
#
_entry.id   AF-A0A7X0IJ25-F1
#
_cell.length_a   1.000
_cell.length_b   1.000
_cell.length_c   1.000
_cell.angle_alpha   90.00
_cell.angle_beta   90.00
_cell.angle_gamma   90.00
#
_symmetry.space_group_name_H-M   'P 1'
#
loop_
_entity.id
_entity.type
_entity.pdbx_description
1 polymer ?
#
loop_
_entity_poly.entity_id
_entity_poly.type
_entity_poly.pdbx_seq_one_letter_code
_entity_poly.pdbx_strand_id
1 'polypeptide(L)'
;MTHPHTPDPAPETVPPTESASSATSGTPSRNDHATGAATATVPAWPFLVARGRHRGYHVILVPDVLVNDHGVLDDTVVPSHEEDTPSVLHVTTRSGRPLTIVHATHVVKAIDLATPGAPPPPKTPKDEHSRPLQLLYGYLCLSHLPVAPRLEDLTHARRTALTTYRDFLRNEDDHPLTTSTSFQIPTPHHPPTTGSHSTTPTLRTTPTLRDDRHTASPYDRHTPPPSAVHPSSAPLSTPTRRHVLTLYAISGTLAVLALLLYLLVRSNPAPPECPPLRSTAAQHLSPTTPRQDETAPPAPKAQGSGKTSADCAAKDKEDELQQ
;
A
#
# COMPACT_ATOMS: atom_id res chain seq x y z
N MET A 1 54.67 -9.45 -18.72
CA MET A 1 53.91 -8.51 -17.87
C MET A 1 53.51 -9.28 -16.64
N THR A 2 54.21 -9.02 -15.54
CA THR A 2 54.15 -9.79 -14.29
C THR A 2 53.10 -9.14 -13.39
N HIS A 3 52.05 -9.88 -13.03
CA HIS A 3 51.01 -9.41 -12.11
C HIS A 3 51.54 -9.35 -10.67
N PRO A 4 51.33 -8.26 -9.93
CA PRO A 4 51.68 -8.18 -8.52
C PRO A 4 50.72 -9.04 -7.70
N HIS A 5 51.32 -9.91 -6.88
CA HIS A 5 50.67 -10.78 -5.91
C HIS A 5 50.21 -9.95 -4.70
N THR A 6 48.89 -9.82 -4.50
CA THR A 6 48.32 -9.21 -3.30
C THR A 6 48.38 -10.22 -2.14
N PRO A 7 48.96 -9.87 -0.98
CA PRO A 7 49.00 -10.74 0.18
C PRO A 7 47.64 -10.81 0.89
N ASP A 8 47.34 -12.01 1.37
CA ASP A 8 46.14 -12.44 2.11
C ASP A 8 46.08 -11.76 3.50
N PRO A 9 44.97 -11.12 3.90
CA PRO A 9 44.85 -10.53 5.24
C PRO A 9 44.75 -11.61 6.32
N ALA A 10 45.56 -11.44 7.37
CA ALA A 10 45.65 -12.32 8.52
C ALA A 10 44.31 -12.45 9.29
N PRO A 11 44.04 -13.61 9.92
CA PRO A 11 42.83 -13.82 10.71
C PRO A 11 42.84 -12.97 11.99
N GLU A 12 41.79 -12.16 12.18
CA GLU A 12 41.52 -11.42 13.41
C GLU A 12 41.20 -12.39 14.56
N THR A 13 42.06 -12.37 15.58
CA THR A 13 41.87 -13.03 16.87
C THR A 13 40.77 -12.30 17.65
N VAL A 14 39.60 -12.94 17.80
CA VAL A 14 38.50 -12.47 18.65
C VAL A 14 38.81 -12.80 20.12
N PRO A 15 38.82 -11.83 21.06
CA PRO A 15 39.01 -12.11 22.48
C PRO A 15 37.73 -12.69 23.12
N PRO A 16 37.85 -13.60 24.10
CA PRO A 16 36.71 -14.13 24.86
C PRO A 16 36.16 -13.06 25.79
N THR A 17 34.86 -12.73 25.65
CA THR A 17 34.15 -11.88 26.60
C THR A 17 33.77 -12.73 27.81
N GLU A 18 34.46 -12.48 28.92
CA GLU A 18 34.17 -13.05 30.23
C GLU A 18 32.77 -12.68 30.74
N SER A 19 32.13 -13.69 31.30
CA SER A 19 30.91 -13.61 32.08
C SER A 19 31.15 -12.84 33.38
N ALA A 20 30.38 -11.78 33.62
CA ALA A 20 30.21 -11.20 34.95
C ALA A 20 28.76 -11.33 35.38
N SER A 21 28.49 -12.44 36.08
CA SER A 21 27.35 -12.61 36.98
C SER A 21 27.36 -11.52 38.04
N SER A 22 26.25 -10.79 38.17
CA SER A 22 25.91 -10.07 39.39
C SER A 22 24.44 -10.29 39.67
N ALA A 23 24.20 -11.27 40.54
CA ALA A 23 22.91 -11.57 41.14
C ALA A 23 22.64 -10.53 42.24
N THR A 24 21.75 -9.58 41.97
CA THR A 24 21.11 -8.78 43.02
C THR A 24 19.77 -9.41 43.34
N SER A 25 19.77 -10.24 44.38
CA SER A 25 18.56 -10.77 45.03
C SER A 25 17.83 -9.63 45.73
N GLY A 26 17.01 -8.89 44.99
CA GLY A 26 16.03 -7.95 45.54
C GLY A 26 14.70 -8.67 45.78
N THR A 27 14.33 -8.82 47.04
CA THR A 27 13.04 -9.32 47.54
C THR A 27 11.87 -8.59 46.86
N PRO A 28 10.95 -9.27 46.15
CA PRO A 28 9.74 -8.62 45.67
C PRO A 28 8.80 -8.38 46.85
N SER A 29 8.68 -7.12 47.22
CA SER A 29 7.64 -6.61 48.13
C SER A 29 6.27 -6.92 47.53
N ARG A 30 5.65 -7.94 48.10
CA ARG A 30 4.27 -8.37 47.87
C ARG A 30 3.36 -7.39 48.61
N ASN A 31 2.84 -6.38 47.92
CA ASN A 31 1.64 -5.61 48.30
C ASN A 31 1.18 -4.80 47.09
N ASP A 32 0.07 -5.24 46.49
CA ASP A 32 -1.11 -4.39 46.24
C ASP A 32 -2.11 -5.19 45.38
N HIS A 33 -3.13 -5.72 46.07
CA HIS A 33 -4.34 -6.28 45.47
C HIS A 33 -5.19 -5.15 44.87
N ALA A 34 -4.69 -4.48 43.85
CA ALA A 34 -5.56 -3.78 42.92
C ALA A 34 -6.30 -4.86 42.12
N THR A 35 -7.54 -5.14 42.52
CA THR A 35 -8.51 -5.87 41.69
C THR A 35 -8.89 -4.97 40.52
N GLY A 36 -7.92 -4.65 39.67
CA GLY A 36 -8.16 -4.00 38.39
C GLY A 36 -8.84 -5.04 37.51
N ALA A 37 -10.10 -4.79 37.17
CA ALA A 37 -10.81 -5.61 36.21
C ALA A 37 -9.96 -5.71 34.94
N ALA A 38 -9.44 -6.90 34.65
CA ALA A 38 -8.61 -7.14 33.48
C ALA A 38 -9.44 -6.79 32.24
N THR A 39 -9.07 -5.70 31.56
CA THR A 39 -9.73 -5.28 30.32
C THR A 39 -9.53 -6.39 29.29
N ALA A 40 -10.64 -6.97 28.80
CA ALA A 40 -10.58 -7.98 27.77
C ALA A 40 -9.91 -7.38 26.52
N THR A 41 -8.99 -8.12 25.91
CA THR A 41 -8.28 -7.72 24.69
C THR A 41 -8.55 -8.71 23.56
N VAL A 42 -8.46 -8.23 22.32
CA VAL A 42 -8.55 -9.06 21.11
C VAL A 42 -7.28 -8.83 20.29
N PRO A 43 -6.72 -9.87 19.65
CA PRO A 43 -5.61 -9.69 18.73
C PRO A 43 -6.04 -8.93 17.47
N ALA A 44 -5.18 -8.00 17.04
CA ALA A 44 -5.28 -7.25 15.80
C ALA A 44 -3.95 -7.32 15.05
N TRP A 45 -4.00 -7.27 13.72
CA TRP A 45 -2.80 -7.37 12.89
C TRP A 45 -2.68 -6.15 11.99
N PRO A 46 -1.53 -5.44 12.01
CA PRO A 46 -1.33 -4.31 11.13
C PRO A 46 -1.16 -4.79 9.68
N PHE A 47 -1.60 -3.99 8.73
CA PHE A 47 -1.40 -4.25 7.32
C PHE A 47 -1.03 -2.98 6.57
N LEU A 48 -0.51 -3.14 5.35
CA LEU A 48 -0.19 -2.04 4.46
C LEU A 48 -0.49 -2.43 3.02
N VAL A 49 -1.34 -1.63 2.37
CA VAL A 49 -1.43 -1.54 0.92
C VAL A 49 -0.85 -0.19 0.52
N ALA A 50 0.12 -0.17 -0.38
CA ALA A 50 0.74 1.07 -0.80
C ALA A 50 1.09 1.06 -2.26
N ARG A 51 1.45 2.25 -2.71
CA ARG A 51 2.00 2.46 -4.03
C ARG A 51 3.49 2.74 -3.96
N GLY A 52 4.27 2.16 -4.88
CA GLY A 52 5.69 2.46 -5.03
C GLY A 52 5.97 3.65 -5.95
N ARG A 53 7.25 3.92 -6.22
CA ARG A 53 7.69 4.97 -7.16
C ARG A 53 7.36 4.59 -8.60
N HIS A 54 7.50 3.31 -8.93
CA HIS A 54 7.30 2.75 -10.27
C HIS A 54 6.20 1.66 -10.26
N ARG A 55 5.76 1.23 -9.07
CA ARG A 55 4.70 0.24 -8.92
C ARG A 55 3.33 0.84 -8.63
N GLY A 56 2.27 0.12 -8.99
CA GLY A 56 0.88 0.42 -8.60
C GLY A 56 0.61 0.10 -7.13
N TYR A 57 -0.65 0.20 -6.73
CA TYR A 57 -1.10 -0.27 -5.41
C TYR A 57 -0.96 -1.79 -5.30
N HIS A 58 -0.39 -2.26 -4.19
CA HIS A 58 -0.29 -3.68 -3.83
C HIS A 58 -0.09 -3.86 -2.32
N VAL A 59 -0.40 -5.04 -1.80
CA VAL A 59 -0.10 -5.41 -0.41
C VAL A 59 1.41 -5.54 -0.22
N ILE A 60 1.94 -4.84 0.78
CA ILE A 60 3.36 -4.90 1.19
C ILE A 60 3.48 -5.60 2.55
N LEU A 61 2.60 -5.25 3.49
CA LEU A 61 2.53 -5.85 4.82
C LEU A 61 1.21 -6.61 4.95
N VAL A 62 1.29 -7.93 5.06
CA VAL A 62 0.14 -8.82 5.20
C VAL A 62 0.06 -9.38 6.63
N PRO A 63 -1.12 -9.40 7.25
CA PRO A 63 -1.35 -10.20 8.45
C PRO A 63 -1.01 -11.67 8.23
N ASP A 64 -0.25 -12.30 9.14
CA ASP A 64 0.11 -13.71 9.04
C ASP A 64 -1.11 -14.64 8.85
N VAL A 65 -2.25 -14.29 9.47
CA VAL A 65 -3.55 -14.94 9.34
C VAL A 65 -4.17 -14.84 7.93
N LEU A 66 -3.67 -13.96 7.07
CA LEU A 66 -4.14 -13.72 5.70
C LEU A 66 -3.12 -14.07 4.62
N VAL A 67 -1.99 -14.71 4.92
CA VAL A 67 -0.97 -14.99 3.88
C VAL A 67 -1.56 -15.67 2.63
N ASN A 68 -2.50 -16.61 2.82
CA ASN A 68 -3.17 -17.32 1.73
C ASN A 68 -4.42 -16.61 1.15
N ASP A 69 -4.91 -15.55 1.80
CA ASP A 69 -6.15 -14.84 1.47
C ASP A 69 -5.93 -13.31 1.30
N HIS A 70 -4.67 -12.86 1.14
CA HIS A 70 -4.29 -11.44 1.19
C HIS A 70 -4.89 -10.58 0.09
N GLY A 71 -5.31 -11.20 -1.03
CA GLY A 71 -6.05 -10.52 -2.09
C GLY A 71 -7.35 -9.86 -1.60
N VAL A 72 -7.88 -10.26 -0.44
CA VAL A 72 -8.99 -9.54 0.20
C VAL A 72 -8.64 -8.08 0.51
N LEU A 73 -7.39 -7.77 0.87
CA LEU A 73 -6.96 -6.40 1.17
C LEU A 73 -6.92 -5.55 -0.10
N ASP A 74 -6.36 -6.09 -1.19
CA ASP A 74 -6.34 -5.41 -2.50
C ASP A 74 -7.75 -5.18 -3.04
N ASP A 75 -8.66 -6.13 -2.80
CA ASP A 75 -10.03 -6.07 -3.32
C ASP A 75 -10.95 -5.11 -2.56
N THR A 76 -10.67 -4.84 -1.28
CA THR A 76 -11.62 -4.16 -0.38
C THR A 76 -11.13 -2.82 0.15
N VAL A 77 -9.83 -2.61 0.29
CA VAL A 77 -9.27 -1.38 0.86
C VAL A 77 -9.05 -0.38 -0.27
N VAL A 78 -9.81 0.72 -0.28
CA VAL A 78 -9.78 1.75 -1.32
C VAL A 78 -9.26 3.07 -0.72
N PRO A 79 -8.48 3.87 -1.46
CA PRO A 79 -8.03 5.18 -0.96
C PRO A 79 -9.22 6.08 -0.64
N SER A 80 -9.19 6.72 0.53
CA SER A 80 -10.11 7.79 0.91
C SER A 80 -9.56 9.15 0.46
N HIS A 81 -10.46 10.10 0.22
CA HIS A 81 -10.09 11.50 -0.01
C HIS A 81 -9.66 12.21 1.27
N GLU A 82 -10.07 11.71 2.43
CA GLU A 82 -9.77 12.28 3.74
C GLU A 82 -8.53 11.61 4.34
N GLU A 83 -7.47 12.38 4.57
CA GLU A 83 -6.23 11.88 5.17
C GLU A 83 -6.46 11.48 6.63
N ASP A 84 -5.88 10.36 7.04
CA ASP A 84 -5.87 9.82 8.41
C ASP A 84 -7.27 9.61 9.04
N THR A 85 -8.34 9.65 8.23
CA THR A 85 -9.71 9.41 8.70
C THR A 85 -10.05 7.92 8.65
N PRO A 86 -10.46 7.32 9.77
CA PRO A 86 -10.65 5.88 9.85
C PRO A 86 -11.94 5.42 9.16
N SER A 87 -11.83 4.34 8.41
CA SER A 87 -12.94 3.61 7.79
C SER A 87 -12.98 2.18 8.31
N VAL A 88 -14.19 1.67 8.57
CA VAL A 88 -14.42 0.30 9.07
C VAL A 88 -15.13 -0.50 7.99
N LEU A 89 -14.56 -1.66 7.64
CA LEU A 89 -15.11 -2.59 6.68
C LEU A 89 -15.34 -3.94 7.35
N HIS A 90 -16.50 -4.52 7.13
CA HIS A 90 -16.79 -5.90 7.50
C HIS A 90 -16.75 -6.76 6.24
N VAL A 91 -15.81 -7.71 6.19
CA VAL A 91 -15.58 -8.52 5.00
C VAL A 91 -15.56 -10.00 5.37
N THR A 92 -15.79 -10.85 4.38
CA THR A 92 -15.64 -12.29 4.51
C THR A 92 -14.59 -12.75 3.51
N THR A 93 -13.57 -13.46 3.99
CA THR A 93 -12.55 -14.07 3.13
C THR A 93 -13.17 -15.11 2.20
N ARG A 94 -12.42 -15.55 1.18
CA ARG A 94 -12.86 -16.64 0.29
C ARG A 94 -13.06 -17.96 1.04
N SER A 95 -12.34 -18.17 2.13
CA SER A 95 -12.51 -19.31 3.03
C SER A 95 -13.73 -19.20 3.96
N GLY A 96 -14.52 -18.13 3.87
CA GLY A 96 -15.73 -17.93 4.68
C GLY A 96 -15.45 -17.29 6.06
N ARG A 97 -14.20 -16.92 6.35
CA ARG A 97 -13.83 -16.32 7.64
C ARG A 97 -14.26 -14.84 7.69
N PRO A 98 -15.03 -14.41 8.71
CA PRO A 98 -15.38 -13.01 8.90
C PRO A 98 -14.21 -12.21 9.44
N LEU A 99 -14.04 -10.99 8.93
CA LEU A 99 -13.02 -10.03 9.36
C LEU A 99 -13.65 -8.65 9.57
N THR A 100 -13.11 -7.90 10.52
CA THR A 100 -13.26 -6.44 10.57
C THR A 100 -11.92 -5.82 10.19
N ILE A 101 -11.92 -4.94 9.19
CA ILE A 101 -10.77 -4.17 8.73
C ILE A 101 -11.01 -2.72 9.11
N VAL A 102 -10.05 -2.13 9.82
CA VAL A 102 -10.02 -0.69 10.11
C VAL A 102 -8.85 -0.09 9.36
N HIS A 103 -9.10 0.91 8.52
CA HIS A 103 -8.06 1.49 7.67
C HIS A 103 -8.17 3.01 7.56
N ALA A 104 -7.07 3.65 7.20
CA ALA A 104 -7.01 5.07 6.88
C ALA A 104 -6.05 5.29 5.70
N THR A 105 -6.21 6.41 5.01
CA THR A 105 -5.31 6.82 3.92
C THR A 105 -4.35 7.87 4.41
N HIS A 106 -3.05 7.67 4.22
CA HIS A 106 -2.03 8.65 4.58
C HIS A 106 -1.19 9.02 3.37
N VAL A 107 -1.03 10.33 3.15
CA VAL A 107 -0.15 10.86 2.11
C VAL A 107 1.27 10.94 2.67
N VAL A 108 2.21 10.23 2.06
CA VAL A 108 3.59 10.15 2.55
C VAL A 108 4.25 11.52 2.47
N LYS A 109 4.73 12.00 3.61
CA LYS A 109 5.48 13.27 3.74
C LYS A 109 6.97 12.97 3.80
N ALA A 110 7.79 14.00 3.58
CA ALA A 110 9.24 13.88 3.65
C ALA A 110 9.72 13.36 5.03
N ILE A 111 9.07 13.82 6.11
CA ILE A 111 9.39 13.41 7.48
C ILE A 111 9.12 11.92 7.72
N ASP A 112 8.12 11.35 7.03
CA ASP A 112 7.80 9.94 7.16
C ASP A 112 8.90 9.05 6.58
N LEU A 113 9.73 9.56 5.66
CA LEU A 113 10.85 8.84 5.08
C LEU A 113 12.21 9.25 5.67
N ALA A 114 12.24 10.13 6.66
CA ALA A 114 13.47 10.55 7.29
C ALA A 114 14.09 9.38 8.07
N THR A 115 15.36 9.10 7.82
CA THR A 115 16.15 8.20 8.67
C THR A 115 16.54 8.97 9.93
N PRO A 116 16.41 8.37 11.14
CA PRO A 116 16.91 8.99 12.36
C PRO A 116 18.37 9.44 12.20
N GLY A 117 18.64 10.73 12.45
CA GLY A 117 19.97 11.33 12.31
C GLY A 117 20.33 11.82 10.90
N ALA A 118 19.49 11.60 9.88
CA ALA A 118 19.65 12.19 8.56
C ALA A 118 18.73 13.41 8.39
N PRO A 119 19.14 14.45 7.63
CA PRO A 119 18.24 15.53 7.28
C PRO A 119 17.07 14.99 6.45
N PRO A 120 15.84 15.50 6.67
CA PRO A 120 14.69 15.05 5.89
C PRO A 120 14.89 15.40 4.41
N PRO A 121 14.38 14.56 3.49
CA PRO A 121 14.43 14.88 2.08
C PRO A 121 13.70 16.20 1.80
N PRO A 122 14.21 17.06 0.91
CA PRO A 122 13.70 18.42 0.73
C PRO A 122 12.35 18.49 0.00
N LYS A 123 11.84 17.37 -0.53
CA LYS A 123 10.65 17.33 -1.39
C LYS A 123 9.69 16.23 -0.95
N THR A 124 8.40 16.49 -1.12
CA THR A 124 7.35 15.50 -0.95
C THR A 124 7.62 14.29 -1.86
N PRO A 125 7.63 13.07 -1.31
CA PRO A 125 7.79 11.85 -2.09
C PRO A 125 6.69 11.71 -3.15
N LYS A 126 7.11 11.46 -4.39
CA LYS A 126 6.23 11.28 -5.55
C LYS A 126 6.63 10.04 -6.33
N ASP A 127 5.68 9.50 -7.08
CA ASP A 127 5.92 8.46 -8.08
C ASP A 127 6.52 9.04 -9.38
N GLU A 128 6.79 8.17 -10.35
CA GLU A 128 7.27 8.54 -11.70
C GLU A 128 6.28 9.41 -12.51
N HIS A 129 5.01 9.44 -12.11
CA HIS A 129 3.97 10.27 -12.72
C HIS A 129 3.69 11.55 -11.91
N SER A 130 4.58 11.94 -11.01
CA SER A 130 4.46 13.13 -10.16
C SER A 130 3.25 13.18 -9.21
N ARG A 131 2.59 12.05 -8.99
CA ARG A 131 1.54 11.85 -7.98
C ARG A 131 2.17 11.62 -6.61
N PRO A 132 1.55 12.12 -5.52
CA PRO A 132 2.05 11.85 -4.18
C PRO A 132 1.97 10.35 -3.86
N LEU A 133 2.95 9.84 -3.11
CA LEU A 133 2.89 8.48 -2.60
C LEU A 133 1.84 8.39 -1.48
N GLN A 134 1.05 7.32 -1.49
CA GLN A 134 -0.07 7.11 -0.58
C GLN A 134 0.02 5.72 0.06
N LEU A 135 -0.35 5.66 1.33
CA LEU A 135 -0.42 4.46 2.16
C LEU A 135 -1.86 4.23 2.58
N LEU A 136 -2.36 3.03 2.37
CA LEU A 136 -3.58 2.55 3.00
C LEU A 136 -3.12 1.61 4.11
N TYR A 137 -3.13 2.14 5.33
CA TYR A 137 -2.65 1.42 6.51
C TYR A 137 -3.82 1.16 7.44
N GLY A 138 -3.66 0.18 8.31
CA GLY A 138 -4.71 -0.17 9.24
C GLY A 138 -4.39 -1.43 10.01
N TYR A 139 -5.40 -1.95 10.68
CA TYR A 139 -5.34 -3.26 11.31
C TYR A 139 -6.61 -4.06 11.01
N LEU A 140 -6.51 -5.37 11.14
CA LEU A 140 -7.67 -6.26 11.07
C LEU A 140 -7.85 -7.05 12.35
N CYS A 141 -9.08 -7.49 12.58
CA CYS A 141 -9.46 -8.38 13.67
C CYS A 141 -10.21 -9.59 13.13
N LEU A 142 -9.97 -10.76 13.75
CA LEU A 142 -10.70 -11.98 13.47
C LEU A 142 -12.03 -11.98 14.24
N SER A 143 -13.05 -11.30 13.71
CA SER A 143 -14.47 -11.33 14.10
C SER A 143 -15.13 -10.01 13.72
N HIS A 144 -16.45 -10.00 13.63
CA HIS A 144 -17.24 -8.76 13.55
C HIS A 144 -17.22 -8.05 14.90
N LEU A 145 -16.19 -7.26 15.16
CA LEU A 145 -16.19 -6.37 16.32
C LEU A 145 -16.90 -5.05 15.97
N PRO A 146 -17.93 -4.65 16.73
CA PRO A 146 -18.51 -3.32 16.66
C PRO A 146 -17.62 -2.36 17.45
N VAL A 147 -16.52 -1.88 16.86
CA VAL A 147 -15.60 -0.96 17.54
C VAL A 147 -15.52 0.35 16.78
N ALA A 148 -15.75 1.45 17.47
CA ALA A 148 -15.27 2.75 17.02
C ALA A 148 -13.73 2.70 17.01
N PRO A 149 -13.06 2.92 15.86
CA PRO A 149 -11.61 2.88 15.76
C PRO A 149 -10.94 3.77 16.81
N ARG A 150 -10.00 3.20 17.57
CA ARG A 150 -9.18 4.00 18.48
C ARG A 150 -7.99 4.57 17.73
N LEU A 151 -7.71 5.84 17.96
CA LEU A 151 -6.57 6.52 17.34
C LEU A 151 -5.23 5.89 17.73
N GLU A 152 -5.11 5.38 18.95
CA GLU A 152 -3.89 4.72 19.46
C GLU A 152 -3.55 3.44 18.66
N ASP A 153 -4.54 2.60 18.41
CA ASP A 153 -4.39 1.34 17.65
C ASP A 153 -4.02 1.63 16.19
N LEU A 154 -4.64 2.65 15.59
CA LEU A 154 -4.26 3.13 14.26
C LEU A 154 -2.87 3.74 14.23
N THR A 155 -2.46 4.47 15.26
CA THR A 155 -1.12 5.04 15.37
C THR A 155 -0.06 3.93 15.45
N HIS A 156 -0.35 2.86 16.18
CA HIS A 156 0.50 1.67 16.22
C HIS A 156 0.63 1.01 14.83
N ALA A 157 -0.51 0.80 14.15
CA ALA A 157 -0.53 0.26 12.80
C ALA A 157 0.24 1.14 11.81
N ARG A 158 0.06 2.47 11.85
CA ARG A 158 0.77 3.44 11.00
C ARG A 158 2.28 3.36 11.18
N ARG A 159 2.76 3.28 12.43
CA ARG A 159 4.19 3.19 12.74
C ARG A 159 4.82 1.92 12.17
N THR A 160 4.10 0.80 12.28
CA THR A 160 4.51 -0.49 11.72
C THR A 160 4.56 -0.39 10.19
N ALA A 161 3.48 0.09 9.58
CA ALA A 161 3.37 0.27 8.14
C ALA A 161 4.45 1.19 7.56
N LEU A 162 4.73 2.33 8.20
CA LEU A 162 5.79 3.25 7.76
C LEU A 162 7.18 2.62 7.84
N THR A 163 7.44 1.82 8.85
CA THR A 163 8.71 1.07 8.96
C THR A 163 8.86 0.12 7.77
N THR A 164 7.87 -0.74 7.51
CA THR A 164 7.88 -1.67 6.37
C THR A 164 7.95 -0.92 5.04
N TYR A 165 7.26 0.21 4.89
CA TYR A 165 7.26 0.98 3.66
C TYR A 165 8.63 1.60 3.33
N ARG A 166 9.39 2.05 4.33
CA ARG A 166 10.78 2.50 4.13
C ARG A 166 11.66 1.36 3.61
N ASP A 167 11.48 0.16 4.14
CA ASP A 167 12.21 -1.03 3.70
C ASP A 167 11.85 -1.41 2.27
N PHE A 168 10.56 -1.36 1.95
CA PHE A 168 10.05 -1.51 0.60
C PHE A 168 10.67 -0.51 -0.37
N LEU A 169 10.66 0.79 -0.07
CA LEU A 169 11.22 1.81 -0.96
C LEU A 169 12.75 1.69 -1.19
N ARG A 170 13.48 1.02 -0.29
CA ARG A 170 14.91 0.73 -0.48
C ARG A 170 15.15 -0.37 -1.51
N ASN A 171 14.21 -1.30 -1.67
CA ASN A 171 14.33 -2.43 -2.57
C ASN A 171 12.99 -2.70 -3.29
N GLU A 172 12.43 -1.68 -3.94
CA GLU A 172 11.05 -1.73 -4.45
C GLU A 172 10.81 -2.89 -5.42
N ASP A 173 11.82 -3.24 -6.22
CA ASP A 173 11.66 -4.25 -7.26
C ASP A 173 11.67 -5.68 -6.72
N ASP A 174 12.47 -5.94 -5.70
CA ASP A 174 12.66 -7.28 -5.14
C ASP A 174 12.14 -7.40 -3.70
N HIS A 175 11.29 -6.47 -3.25
CA HIS A 175 10.76 -6.50 -1.89
C HIS A 175 9.84 -7.72 -1.71
N PRO A 176 10.15 -8.63 -0.76
CA PRO A 176 9.29 -9.77 -0.50
C PRO A 176 8.01 -9.30 0.20
N LEU A 177 6.94 -10.08 0.06
CA LEU A 177 5.74 -9.89 0.87
C LEU A 177 6.09 -10.08 2.35
N THR A 178 5.90 -9.04 3.16
CA THR A 178 6.25 -9.06 4.59
C THR A 178 5.03 -9.43 5.42
N THR A 179 5.20 -10.32 6.39
CA THR A 179 4.12 -10.70 7.33
C THR A 179 4.16 -9.88 8.61
N SER A 180 3.00 -9.46 9.12
CA SER A 180 2.88 -8.80 10.43
C SER A 180 2.49 -9.77 11.55
N THR A 181 2.92 -9.43 12.76
CA THR A 181 2.53 -10.10 14.00
C THR A 181 1.34 -9.38 14.66
N SER A 182 0.56 -10.13 15.44
CA SER A 182 -0.57 -9.56 16.18
C SER A 182 -0.11 -8.63 17.31
N PHE A 183 -0.89 -7.60 17.59
CA PHE A 183 -0.87 -6.83 18.82
C PHE A 183 -2.24 -6.88 19.51
N GLN A 184 -2.32 -6.55 20.80
CA GLN A 184 -3.57 -6.60 21.54
C GLN A 184 -4.28 -5.26 21.50
N ILE A 185 -5.56 -5.25 21.11
CA ILE A 185 -6.44 -4.08 21.22
C ILE A 185 -7.48 -4.30 22.31
N PRO A 186 -7.86 -3.27 23.07
CA PRO A 186 -8.95 -3.39 24.04
C PRO A 186 -10.26 -3.73 23.33
N THR A 187 -10.95 -4.74 23.83
CA THR A 187 -12.32 -5.03 23.40
C THR A 187 -13.16 -3.81 23.82
N PRO A 188 -14.02 -3.25 22.94
CA PRO A 188 -14.95 -2.25 23.40
C PRO A 188 -15.73 -2.88 24.55
N HIS A 189 -15.67 -2.24 25.72
CA HIS A 189 -16.61 -2.57 26.76
C HIS A 189 -17.97 -2.21 26.18
N HIS A 190 -18.71 -3.22 25.73
CA HIS A 190 -20.14 -3.06 25.55
C HIS A 190 -20.60 -2.62 26.95
N PRO A 191 -21.08 -1.37 27.13
CA PRO A 191 -21.66 -1.01 28.41
C PRO A 191 -22.69 -2.10 28.67
N PRO A 192 -22.67 -2.76 29.84
CA PRO A 192 -23.71 -3.74 30.14
C PRO A 192 -25.00 -3.02 29.81
N THR A 193 -25.78 -3.58 28.90
CA THR A 193 -27.09 -3.01 28.57
C THR A 193 -27.87 -3.10 29.87
N THR A 194 -27.77 -2.05 30.69
CA THR A 194 -28.41 -1.96 31.99
C THR A 194 -29.86 -2.09 31.63
N GLY A 195 -30.42 -3.26 31.97
CA GLY A 195 -31.67 -3.74 31.41
C GLY A 195 -32.63 -2.58 31.30
N SER A 196 -32.82 -2.10 30.07
CA SER A 196 -33.90 -1.19 29.79
C SER A 196 -35.11 -2.07 29.99
N HIS A 197 -35.63 -2.05 31.21
CA HIS A 197 -36.92 -2.61 31.54
C HIS A 197 -37.86 -1.95 30.56
N SER A 198 -38.12 -2.69 29.47
CA SER A 198 -39.11 -2.34 28.48
C SER A 198 -40.42 -2.41 29.23
N THR A 199 -40.76 -1.33 29.92
CA THR A 199 -42.13 -1.00 30.26
C THR A 199 -42.80 -0.84 28.91
N THR A 200 -43.32 -1.96 28.42
CA THR A 200 -44.15 -2.06 27.23
C THR A 200 -45.15 -0.91 27.30
N PRO A 201 -45.04 0.12 26.45
CA PRO A 201 -46.11 1.11 26.37
C PRO A 201 -47.31 0.33 25.82
N THR A 202 -48.24 0.02 26.72
CA THR A 202 -49.54 -0.53 26.36
C THR A 202 -50.20 0.49 25.45
N LEU A 203 -50.11 0.27 24.14
CA LEU A 203 -50.84 1.01 23.13
C LEU A 203 -52.33 0.79 23.39
N ARG A 204 -52.94 1.76 24.06
CA ARG A 204 -54.39 1.90 24.16
C ARG A 204 -54.89 2.40 22.81
N THR A 205 -55.28 1.47 21.96
CA THR A 205 -55.97 1.73 20.69
C THR A 205 -57.23 2.55 20.98
N THR A 206 -57.25 3.82 20.58
CA THR A 206 -58.49 4.60 20.52
C THR A 206 -58.88 4.68 19.04
N PRO A 207 -60.00 4.07 18.62
CA PRO A 207 -60.50 4.21 17.25
C PRO A 207 -61.24 5.54 17.12
N THR A 208 -60.62 6.54 16.49
CA THR A 208 -61.33 7.75 16.05
C THR A 208 -61.76 7.60 14.60
N LEU A 209 -63.03 7.22 14.48
CA LEU A 209 -63.94 7.34 13.34
C LEU A 209 -64.25 8.82 13.04
N ARG A 210 -63.86 9.37 11.88
CA ARG A 210 -64.43 10.57 11.19
C ARG A 210 -63.48 11.07 10.08
N ASP A 211 -63.87 11.60 8.93
CA ASP A 211 -65.09 11.65 8.11
C ASP A 211 -64.65 12.29 6.78
N ASP A 212 -65.35 11.96 5.71
CA ASP A 212 -65.14 12.41 4.35
C ASP A 212 -65.29 13.93 4.18
N ARG A 213 -64.61 14.50 3.17
CA ARG A 213 -65.17 15.33 2.06
C ARG A 213 -64.35 16.57 1.65
N HIS A 214 -64.15 16.61 0.32
CA HIS A 214 -64.06 17.75 -0.60
C HIS A 214 -62.96 18.81 -0.35
N THR A 215 -62.16 19.19 -1.35
CA THR A 215 -62.61 20.10 -2.41
C THR A 215 -61.57 20.15 -3.54
N ALA A 216 -62.04 19.97 -4.77
CA ALA A 216 -61.28 20.25 -5.99
C ALA A 216 -61.01 21.76 -6.12
N SER A 217 -59.82 22.14 -6.61
CA SER A 217 -59.65 23.44 -7.25
C SER A 217 -58.78 23.32 -8.51
N PRO A 218 -59.32 23.71 -9.68
CA PRO A 218 -58.63 23.70 -10.96
C PRO A 218 -58.00 25.08 -11.22
N TYR A 219 -56.68 25.13 -11.43
CA TYR A 219 -56.10 26.18 -12.27
C TYR A 219 -54.90 25.63 -13.04
N ASP A 220 -55.20 25.41 -14.31
CA ASP A 220 -54.29 25.37 -15.42
C ASP A 220 -53.74 26.78 -15.67
N ARG A 221 -52.41 26.92 -15.71
CA ARG A 221 -51.75 28.00 -16.45
C ARG A 221 -50.33 27.61 -16.82
N HIS A 222 -50.25 27.10 -18.04
CA HIS A 222 -49.09 27.13 -18.93
C HIS A 222 -48.10 28.26 -18.61
N THR A 223 -46.95 27.87 -18.06
CA THR A 223 -45.70 28.61 -18.21
C THR A 223 -44.67 27.60 -18.70
N PRO A 224 -44.19 27.68 -19.96
CA PRO A 224 -43.07 26.84 -20.36
C PRO A 224 -41.86 27.26 -19.51
N PRO A 225 -41.20 26.33 -18.80
CA PRO A 225 -39.98 26.65 -18.10
C PRO A 225 -38.92 27.11 -19.13
N PRO A 226 -38.09 28.11 -18.82
CA PRO A 226 -36.91 28.39 -19.64
C PRO A 226 -36.12 27.09 -19.74
N SER A 227 -35.69 26.75 -20.95
CA SER A 227 -34.81 25.62 -21.23
C SER A 227 -33.57 25.73 -20.36
N ALA A 228 -33.64 25.12 -19.17
CA ALA A 228 -32.49 24.76 -18.40
C ALA A 228 -31.77 23.74 -19.27
N VAL A 229 -30.67 24.18 -19.85
CA VAL A 229 -29.62 23.30 -20.35
C VAL A 229 -29.20 22.47 -19.14
N HIS A 230 -29.87 21.34 -18.94
CA HIS A 230 -29.39 20.29 -18.08
C HIS A 230 -28.02 19.92 -18.65
N PRO A 231 -26.92 20.05 -17.91
CA PRO A 231 -25.79 19.20 -18.19
C PRO A 231 -26.35 17.77 -18.10
N SER A 232 -26.43 17.12 -19.25
CA SER A 232 -26.69 15.69 -19.34
C SER A 232 -25.57 15.02 -18.57
N SER A 233 -25.78 14.83 -17.27
CA SER A 233 -25.06 13.90 -16.42
C SER A 233 -25.37 12.52 -16.97
N ALA A 234 -24.74 12.18 -18.09
CA ALA A 234 -24.60 10.81 -18.50
C ALA A 234 -24.02 10.08 -17.28
N PRO A 235 -24.69 9.05 -16.74
CA PRO A 235 -24.08 8.26 -15.70
C PRO A 235 -22.79 7.72 -16.30
N LEU A 236 -21.67 8.17 -15.73
CA LEU A 236 -20.36 7.59 -15.99
C LEU A 236 -20.52 6.12 -15.63
N SER A 237 -20.77 5.31 -16.65
CA SER A 237 -20.90 3.86 -16.51
C SER A 237 -19.53 3.40 -16.09
N THR A 238 -19.34 3.25 -14.78
CA THR A 238 -18.15 2.60 -14.26
C THR A 238 -18.11 1.22 -14.93
N PRO A 239 -17.01 0.89 -15.64
CA PRO A 239 -16.93 -0.35 -16.37
C PRO A 239 -17.15 -1.48 -15.37
N THR A 240 -18.28 -2.17 -15.53
CA THR A 240 -18.68 -3.26 -14.66
C THR A 240 -17.57 -4.31 -14.71
N ARG A 241 -17.00 -4.63 -13.54
CA ARG A 241 -15.80 -5.47 -13.30
C ARG A 241 -15.80 -6.85 -13.99
N ARG A 242 -16.93 -7.24 -14.59
CA ARG A 242 -17.07 -8.42 -15.47
C ARG A 242 -16.27 -8.32 -16.78
N HIS A 243 -15.96 -7.11 -17.25
CA HIS A 243 -15.14 -6.93 -18.47
C HIS A 243 -13.64 -7.12 -18.25
N VAL A 244 -13.15 -6.97 -17.02
CA VAL A 244 -11.70 -7.13 -16.75
C VAL A 244 -11.30 -8.60 -16.79
N LEU A 245 -12.14 -9.51 -16.26
CA LEU A 245 -11.90 -10.96 -16.33
C LEU A 245 -11.92 -11.51 -17.76
N THR A 246 -12.74 -10.95 -18.65
CA THR A 246 -12.78 -11.38 -20.06
C THR A 246 -11.53 -10.94 -20.83
N LEU A 247 -10.97 -9.76 -20.54
CA LEU A 247 -9.72 -9.31 -21.16
C LEU A 247 -8.52 -10.17 -20.76
N TYR A 248 -8.43 -10.64 -19.50
CA TYR A 248 -7.37 -11.55 -19.07
C TYR A 248 -7.48 -12.94 -19.74
N ALA A 249 -8.69 -13.45 -19.94
CA ALA A 249 -8.90 -14.73 -20.66
C ALA A 249 -8.46 -14.64 -22.13
N ILE A 250 -8.73 -13.51 -22.81
CA ILE A 250 -8.29 -13.27 -24.20
C ILE A 250 -6.77 -13.12 -24.27
N SER A 251 -6.15 -12.40 -23.34
CA SER A 251 -4.69 -12.26 -23.27
C SER A 251 -4.00 -13.61 -23.07
N GLY A 252 -4.48 -14.42 -22.12
CA GLY A 252 -3.92 -15.75 -21.85
C GLY A 252 -4.03 -16.70 -23.05
N THR A 253 -5.16 -16.69 -23.75
CA THR A 253 -5.35 -17.52 -24.95
C THR A 253 -4.44 -17.09 -26.11
N LEU A 254 -4.23 -15.79 -26.31
CA LEU A 254 -3.27 -15.28 -27.31
C LEU A 254 -1.83 -15.66 -26.98
N ALA A 255 -1.42 -15.60 -25.71
CA ALA A 255 -0.07 -16.01 -25.28
C ALA A 255 0.18 -17.51 -25.51
N VAL A 256 -0.80 -18.36 -25.19
CA VAL A 256 -0.73 -19.81 -25.45
C VAL A 256 -0.69 -20.10 -26.95
N LEU A 257 -1.50 -19.40 -27.76
CA LEU A 257 -1.50 -19.54 -29.21
C LEU A 257 -0.17 -19.13 -29.83
N ALA A 258 0.42 -18.01 -29.37
CA ALA A 258 1.73 -17.54 -29.82
C ALA A 258 2.84 -18.53 -29.45
N LEU A 259 2.80 -19.11 -28.25
CA LEU A 259 3.74 -20.15 -27.83
C LEU A 259 3.61 -21.41 -28.70
N LEU A 260 2.38 -21.85 -28.99
CA LEU A 260 2.13 -22.99 -29.89
C LEU A 260 2.65 -22.73 -31.31
N LEU A 261 2.40 -21.55 -31.86
CA LEU A 261 2.93 -21.12 -33.17
C LEU A 261 4.46 -21.11 -33.17
N TYR A 262 5.09 -20.57 -32.12
CA TYR A 262 6.53 -20.57 -31.96
C TYR A 262 7.11 -21.99 -31.93
N LEU A 263 6.47 -22.90 -31.19
CA LEU A 263 6.87 -24.30 -31.14
C LEU A 263 6.70 -25.00 -32.49
N LEU A 264 5.64 -24.70 -33.25
CA LEU A 264 5.44 -25.24 -34.59
C LEU A 264 6.50 -24.76 -35.58
N VAL A 265 6.85 -23.48 -35.56
CA VAL A 265 7.93 -22.93 -36.40
C VAL A 265 9.27 -23.55 -36.04
N ARG A 266 9.56 -23.71 -34.75
CA ARG A 266 10.81 -24.30 -34.26
C ARG A 266 10.89 -25.81 -34.53
N SER A 267 9.75 -26.50 -34.53
CA SER A 267 9.67 -27.94 -34.77
C SER A 267 9.67 -28.31 -36.25
N ASN A 268 9.78 -27.34 -37.17
CA ASN A 268 9.97 -27.62 -38.58
C ASN A 268 11.46 -27.98 -38.80
N PRO A 269 11.82 -29.28 -38.89
CA PRO A 269 13.20 -29.65 -39.13
C PRO A 269 13.63 -29.04 -40.47
N ALA A 270 14.82 -28.46 -40.51
CA ALA A 270 15.41 -28.00 -41.76
C ALA A 270 15.32 -29.14 -42.80
N PRO A 271 14.90 -28.84 -44.04
CA PRO A 271 14.87 -29.85 -45.09
C PRO A 271 16.26 -30.49 -45.18
N PRO A 272 16.35 -31.82 -45.33
CA PRO A 272 17.63 -32.50 -45.38
C PRO A 272 18.48 -31.86 -46.48
N GLU A 273 19.59 -31.25 -46.07
CA GLU A 273 20.56 -30.65 -46.99
C GLU A 273 21.02 -31.74 -47.95
N CYS A 274 20.73 -31.55 -49.23
CA CYS A 274 21.31 -32.37 -50.28
C CYS A 274 22.84 -32.22 -50.22
N PRO A 275 23.61 -33.32 -50.16
CA PRO A 275 25.05 -33.24 -50.00
C PRO A 275 25.67 -32.43 -51.15
N PRO A 276 26.55 -31.46 -50.86
CA PRO A 276 27.18 -30.64 -51.88
C PRO A 276 28.07 -31.52 -52.76
N LEU A 277 27.84 -31.46 -54.07
CA LEU A 277 28.77 -31.99 -55.06
C LEU A 277 30.11 -31.25 -54.88
N ARG A 278 31.14 -31.98 -54.44
CA ARG A 278 32.53 -31.52 -54.36
C ARG A 278 32.97 -31.01 -55.74
N SER A 279 33.04 -29.68 -55.88
CA SER A 279 33.80 -29.04 -56.95
C SER A 279 35.17 -28.67 -56.39
N THR A 280 36.17 -29.48 -56.73
CA THR A 280 37.58 -29.24 -56.44
C THR A 280 38.11 -28.17 -57.39
N ALA A 281 38.41 -26.97 -56.91
CA ALA A 281 39.27 -26.03 -57.63
C ALA A 281 39.95 -25.02 -56.69
N ALA A 282 41.29 -25.05 -56.72
CA ALA A 282 42.31 -23.99 -56.52
C ALA A 282 42.05 -22.92 -55.43
N GLN A 283 42.82 -22.90 -54.34
CA GLN A 283 44.12 -22.19 -54.22
C GLN A 283 44.12 -20.75 -54.75
N HIS A 284 44.19 -19.74 -53.86
CA HIS A 284 45.17 -18.64 -53.98
C HIS A 284 45.19 -17.72 -52.73
N LEU A 285 46.35 -17.72 -52.05
CA LEU A 285 47.11 -16.60 -51.47
C LEU A 285 46.45 -15.47 -50.63
N SER A 286 47.03 -15.31 -49.42
CA SER A 286 47.17 -14.19 -48.45
C SER A 286 47.33 -12.77 -49.09
N PRO A 287 47.41 -11.58 -48.38
CA PRO A 287 47.85 -11.34 -46.97
C PRO A 287 47.35 -10.04 -46.21
N THR A 288 47.68 -9.93 -44.90
CA THR A 288 48.33 -8.79 -44.14
C THR A 288 47.77 -7.33 -44.02
N THR A 289 47.46 -6.92 -42.76
CA THR A 289 47.75 -5.60 -42.04
C THR A 289 46.86 -4.35 -42.31
N PRO A 290 46.80 -3.24 -41.49
CA PRO A 290 47.24 -2.87 -40.09
C PRO A 290 46.06 -2.44 -39.15
N ARG A 291 46.15 -2.36 -37.80
CA ARG A 291 46.77 -1.39 -36.85
C ARG A 291 46.39 0.11 -37.05
N GLN A 292 45.51 0.64 -36.19
CA GLN A 292 45.32 2.08 -35.85
C GLN A 292 45.08 2.15 -34.31
N ASP A 293 46.00 2.73 -33.53
CA ASP A 293 46.07 4.13 -33.09
C ASP A 293 44.81 4.55 -32.29
N GLU A 294 44.87 4.54 -30.95
CA GLU A 294 45.43 5.60 -30.09
C GLU A 294 44.66 6.91 -30.19
N THR A 295 43.73 7.16 -29.26
CA THR A 295 43.33 8.51 -28.86
C THR A 295 42.89 8.49 -27.40
N ALA A 296 43.66 9.20 -26.57
CA ALA A 296 43.50 9.42 -25.15
C ALA A 296 42.37 10.43 -24.82
N PRO A 297 41.90 10.52 -23.56
CA PRO A 297 40.69 11.24 -23.17
C PRO A 297 40.94 12.72 -22.81
N PRO A 298 39.96 13.62 -22.96
CA PRO A 298 40.03 14.96 -22.39
C PRO A 298 39.56 15.02 -20.92
N ALA A 299 40.37 15.72 -20.13
CA ALA A 299 40.23 16.02 -18.71
C ALA A 299 39.04 16.96 -18.36
N PRO A 300 38.68 17.09 -17.06
CA PRO A 300 37.43 17.70 -16.61
C PRO A 300 37.51 19.23 -16.50
N LYS A 301 36.45 19.93 -16.93
CA LYS A 301 36.25 21.35 -16.66
C LYS A 301 35.62 21.56 -15.28
N ALA A 302 36.37 22.22 -14.42
CA ALA A 302 35.91 22.82 -13.18
C ALA A 302 35.20 24.18 -13.44
N GLN A 303 34.55 24.66 -12.37
CA GLN A 303 34.12 26.04 -12.08
C GLN A 303 32.73 26.47 -12.56
N GLY A 304 31.89 26.74 -11.56
CA GLY A 304 30.59 27.40 -11.66
C GLY A 304 30.10 27.82 -10.28
N SER A 305 30.88 28.70 -9.64
CA SER A 305 30.52 29.38 -8.39
C SER A 305 29.39 30.38 -8.65
N GLY A 306 28.19 30.12 -8.14
CA GLY A 306 27.03 31.02 -8.22
C GLY A 306 26.48 31.32 -6.83
N LYS A 307 26.66 32.56 -6.40
CA LYS A 307 26.37 33.11 -5.07
C LYS A 307 25.29 34.18 -5.22
N THR A 308 24.10 33.98 -4.64
CA THR A 308 23.06 35.00 -4.37
C THR A 308 22.19 34.44 -3.23
N SER A 309 22.37 34.82 -1.98
CA SER A 309 22.00 36.08 -1.32
C SER A 309 20.49 36.35 -1.35
N ALA A 310 19.88 36.13 -0.18
CA ALA A 310 18.80 36.87 0.49
C ALA A 310 17.73 37.56 -0.35
N ASP A 311 16.46 37.24 -0.07
CA ASP A 311 15.58 38.31 0.42
C ASP A 311 14.44 37.79 1.32
N CYS A 312 14.16 38.60 2.33
CA CYS A 312 13.15 38.44 3.37
C CYS A 312 11.84 39.06 2.91
N ALA A 313 10.69 38.40 3.11
CA ALA A 313 9.42 39.06 3.44
C ALA A 313 8.28 38.04 3.59
N ALA A 314 7.82 37.83 4.82
CA ALA A 314 6.41 37.56 5.11
C ALA A 314 6.17 37.84 6.59
N LYS A 315 5.86 39.10 6.87
CA LYS A 315 5.37 39.62 8.13
C LYS A 315 3.83 39.60 8.09
N ASP A 316 3.24 39.53 9.29
CA ASP A 316 1.92 40.02 9.65
C ASP A 316 0.69 39.24 9.14
N LYS A 317 0.10 38.46 10.06
CA LYS A 317 -1.34 38.45 10.37
C LYS A 317 -1.61 37.61 11.62
N GLU A 318 -1.32 38.20 12.78
CA GLU A 318 -2.03 37.94 14.03
C GLU A 318 -3.10 39.03 14.18
N ASP A 319 -4.14 38.71 14.95
CA ASP A 319 -5.27 39.54 15.35
C ASP A 319 -6.43 39.75 14.35
N GLU A 320 -7.29 38.73 14.22
CA GLU A 320 -8.73 38.98 14.18
C GLU A 320 -9.54 37.74 14.61
N LEU A 321 -10.56 37.98 15.44
CA LEU A 321 -11.57 37.05 15.97
C LEU A 321 -11.17 36.08 17.09
N GLN A 322 -11.40 36.50 18.35
CA GLN A 322 -12.52 35.97 19.15
C GLN A 322 -13.02 37.05 20.14
N GLN A 323 -14.11 37.70 19.75
CA GLN A 323 -15.23 38.01 20.66
C GLN A 323 -16.29 36.93 20.44
#